data_AF-A0A812GLK8-F1
#
_entry.id   AF-A0A812GLK8-F1
#
_cell.length_a   1.000
_cell.length_b   1.000
_cell.length_c   1.000
_cell.angle_alpha   90.00
_cell.angle_beta   90.00
_cell.angle_gamma   90.00
#
_symmetry.space_group_name_H-M   'P 1'
#
loop_
_entity.id
_entity.type
_entity.pdbx_description
1 polymer ?
#
loop_
_entity_poly.entity_id
_entity_poly.type
_entity_poly.pdbx_seq_one_letter_code
_entity_poly.pdbx_strand_id
1 'polypeptide(L)'
;MAKEAGGPNPRLPFLIMTSPMTHAQTVSFFEENNYFGASKEEVWFFEQGTMPCLSPDGKIILESAGTVASNPDGNGGLYPALQRSGCLGRLQSLGVKSLHVFSVDNPLCRPADPCFVGYCLARNADCGNKCVWKASPEEKVGVVAKKGGRPSVVEYSELDDARKNQLDGTGRLAFGAGNICNHFFSMDFLTNVVVPNMAAMFHLAHKKIPCAGEDGKTMKPDSNNGLKLEAFVFDVFPMSSKMAILETKREEEFAPVKNAPGTPSDSPDSARAMVSALCRSWIEQAGGKLEGNKDEIVEVSPLLSYAGEGLADRVSGQTFPVPCHLE
;
A
#
# COMPACT_ATOMS: atom_id res chain seq x y z
N MET A 1 15.43 17.05 0.79
CA MET A 1 15.48 16.49 -0.59
C MET A 1 14.72 17.31 -1.64
N ALA A 2 13.37 17.32 -1.67
CA ALA A 2 12.65 17.96 -2.79
C ALA A 2 12.94 19.46 -2.92
N LYS A 3 12.97 20.21 -1.80
CA LYS A 3 13.31 21.66 -1.80
C LYS A 3 14.76 21.94 -2.19
N GLU A 4 15.66 21.00 -1.93
CA GLU A 4 17.09 21.12 -2.23
C GLU A 4 17.36 20.89 -3.73
N ALA A 5 16.56 20.04 -4.39
CA ALA A 5 16.77 19.65 -5.80
C ALA A 5 15.76 20.25 -6.80
N GLY A 6 14.53 20.57 -6.37
CA GLY A 6 13.40 20.95 -7.22
C GLY A 6 13.02 22.44 -7.23
N GLY A 7 13.84 23.29 -6.60
CA GLY A 7 13.55 24.72 -6.44
C GLY A 7 12.77 25.04 -5.14
N PRO A 8 12.37 26.30 -4.94
CA PRO A 8 11.91 26.79 -3.63
C PRO A 8 10.56 26.22 -3.16
N ASN A 9 9.71 25.69 -4.06
CA ASN A 9 8.38 25.16 -3.75
C ASN A 9 8.01 23.95 -4.62
N PRO A 10 8.67 22.79 -4.46
CA PRO A 10 8.25 21.56 -5.14
C PRO A 10 6.90 21.13 -4.57
N ARG A 11 5.94 20.87 -5.44
CA ARG A 11 4.61 20.38 -5.05
C ARG A 11 4.50 18.90 -5.34
N LEU A 12 4.13 18.11 -4.33
CA LEU A 12 3.86 16.67 -4.46
C LEU A 12 2.39 16.44 -4.08
N PRO A 13 1.47 16.44 -5.07
CA PRO A 13 0.06 16.16 -4.79
C PRO A 13 -0.10 14.83 -4.06
N PHE A 14 -0.74 14.84 -2.90
CA PHE A 14 -1.04 13.65 -2.14
C PHE A 14 -2.50 13.25 -2.37
N LEU A 15 -2.68 12.18 -3.14
CA LEU A 15 -4.00 11.66 -3.49
C LEU A 15 -4.38 10.55 -2.50
N ILE A 16 -5.53 10.70 -1.86
CA ILE A 16 -6.06 9.76 -0.88
C ILE A 16 -7.36 9.17 -1.42
N MET A 17 -7.28 7.92 -1.85
CA MET A 17 -8.46 7.16 -2.24
C MET A 17 -9.18 6.65 -0.99
N THR A 18 -10.47 6.95 -0.87
CA THR A 18 -11.32 6.45 0.22
C THR A 18 -12.45 5.59 -0.33
N SER A 19 -13.06 4.77 0.51
CA SER A 19 -14.39 4.22 0.23
C SER A 19 -15.48 5.17 0.74
N PRO A 20 -16.74 5.01 0.30
CA PRO A 20 -17.86 5.75 0.91
C PRO A 20 -17.97 5.58 2.42
N MET A 21 -17.51 4.43 2.95
CA MET A 21 -17.54 4.12 4.37
C MET A 21 -16.48 4.86 5.18
N THR A 22 -15.39 5.31 4.53
CA THR A 22 -14.23 5.92 5.19
C THR A 22 -14.09 7.42 4.88
N HIS A 23 -14.73 7.91 3.82
CA HIS A 23 -14.50 9.25 3.26
C HIS A 23 -14.67 10.37 4.30
N ALA A 24 -15.86 10.47 4.89
CA ALA A 24 -16.19 11.57 5.81
C ALA A 24 -15.23 11.62 7.01
N GLN A 25 -14.99 10.48 7.65
CA GLN A 25 -14.09 10.40 8.80
C GLN A 25 -12.64 10.76 8.42
N THR A 26 -12.15 10.28 7.27
CA THR A 26 -10.80 10.60 6.82
C THR A 26 -10.64 12.09 6.51
N VAL A 27 -11.59 12.71 5.82
CA VAL A 27 -11.55 14.16 5.51
C VAL A 27 -11.56 14.98 6.80
N SER A 28 -12.48 14.70 7.72
CA SER A 28 -12.56 15.41 9.00
C SER A 28 -11.27 15.27 9.82
N PHE A 29 -10.67 14.08 9.85
CA PHE A 29 -9.41 13.86 10.56
C PHE A 29 -8.27 14.72 10.01
N PHE A 30 -8.15 14.88 8.69
CA PHE A 30 -7.15 15.77 8.10
C PHE A 30 -7.44 17.25 8.39
N GLU A 31 -8.71 17.67 8.35
CA GLU A 31 -9.11 19.04 8.67
C GLU A 31 -8.83 19.41 10.13
N GLU A 32 -9.18 18.53 11.07
CA GLU A 32 -8.93 18.69 12.50
C GLU A 32 -7.43 18.79 12.83
N ASN A 33 -6.59 18.11 12.05
CA ASN A 33 -5.14 18.12 12.22
C ASN A 33 -4.41 19.12 11.30
N ASN A 34 -5.14 20.08 10.71
CA ASN A 34 -4.59 21.11 9.82
C ASN A 34 -3.68 20.53 8.73
N TYR A 35 -4.11 19.41 8.12
CA TYR A 35 -3.42 18.69 7.06
C TYR A 35 -1.97 18.31 7.38
N PHE A 36 -1.62 18.17 8.67
CA PHE A 36 -0.26 17.87 9.13
C PHE A 36 0.79 18.88 8.62
N GLY A 37 0.39 20.13 8.38
CA GLY A 37 1.25 21.20 7.86
C GLY A 37 1.33 21.27 6.33
N ALA A 38 0.69 20.34 5.60
CA ALA A 38 0.54 20.44 4.15
C ALA A 38 -0.53 21.48 3.75
N SER A 39 -0.46 21.98 2.52
CA SER A 39 -1.51 22.82 1.96
C SER A 39 -2.74 21.98 1.61
N LYS A 40 -3.94 22.45 1.98
CA LYS A 40 -5.22 21.80 1.63
C LYS A 40 -5.37 21.59 0.11
N GLU A 41 -4.79 22.48 -0.69
CA GLU A 41 -4.82 22.40 -2.15
C GLU A 41 -3.96 21.26 -2.72
N GLU A 42 -3.05 20.69 -1.93
CA GLU A 42 -2.14 19.60 -2.29
C GLU A 42 -2.63 18.22 -1.84
N VAL A 43 -3.59 18.15 -0.91
CA VAL A 43 -4.18 16.89 -0.42
C VAL A 43 -5.54 16.67 -1.07
N TRP A 44 -5.66 15.64 -1.91
CA TRP A 44 -6.86 15.41 -2.72
C TRP A 44 -7.54 14.11 -2.31
N PHE A 45 -8.75 14.22 -1.78
CA PHE A 45 -9.59 13.07 -1.50
C PHE A 45 -10.45 12.74 -2.71
N PHE A 46 -10.59 11.44 -3.00
CA PHE A 46 -11.53 10.95 -4.00
C PHE A 46 -12.04 9.57 -3.60
N GLU A 47 -13.31 9.30 -3.90
CA GLU A 47 -13.95 8.05 -3.54
C GLU A 47 -13.83 7.01 -4.65
N GLN A 48 -13.53 5.77 -4.25
CA GLN A 48 -13.70 4.61 -5.12
C GLN A 48 -15.16 4.20 -5.24
N GLY A 49 -15.45 3.32 -6.19
CA GLY A 49 -16.80 2.80 -6.39
C GLY A 49 -17.17 1.73 -5.36
N THR A 50 -18.39 1.23 -5.51
CA THR A 50 -18.86 0.03 -4.80
C THR A 50 -19.44 -0.96 -5.79
N MET A 51 -19.44 -2.22 -5.40
CA MET A 51 -20.09 -3.31 -6.12
C MET A 51 -21.20 -3.91 -5.26
N PRO A 52 -22.34 -4.31 -5.86
CA PRO A 52 -23.35 -5.09 -5.15
C PRO A 52 -22.77 -6.45 -4.76
N CYS A 53 -23.11 -6.89 -3.55
CA CYS A 53 -22.84 -8.25 -3.12
C CYS A 53 -23.78 -9.22 -3.83
N LEU A 54 -23.27 -10.37 -4.23
CA LEU A 54 -24.04 -11.37 -4.97
C LEU A 54 -24.25 -12.63 -4.12
N SER A 55 -25.39 -13.28 -4.25
CA SER A 55 -25.58 -14.65 -3.77
C SER A 55 -24.78 -15.63 -4.66
N PRO A 56 -24.56 -16.89 -4.22
CA PRO A 56 -23.91 -17.90 -5.05
C PRO A 56 -24.60 -18.19 -6.39
N ASP A 57 -25.92 -17.93 -6.50
CA ASP A 57 -26.69 -18.02 -7.74
C ASP A 57 -26.72 -16.70 -8.55
N GLY A 58 -25.91 -15.70 -8.17
CA GLY A 58 -25.69 -14.46 -8.92
C GLY A 58 -26.73 -13.37 -8.72
N LYS A 59 -27.60 -13.47 -7.71
CA LYS A 59 -28.59 -12.42 -7.39
C LYS A 59 -27.99 -11.36 -6.48
N ILE A 60 -28.45 -10.12 -6.62
CA ILE A 60 -28.06 -9.05 -5.69
C ILE A 60 -28.61 -9.36 -4.30
N ILE A 61 -27.75 -9.25 -3.29
CA ILE A 61 -28.12 -9.37 -1.88
C ILE A 61 -28.64 -8.00 -1.40
N LEU A 62 -29.78 -8.01 -0.74
CA LEU A 62 -30.29 -6.87 0.02
C LEU A 62 -29.78 -6.97 1.46
N GLU A 63 -29.21 -5.90 2.02
CA GLU A 63 -28.82 -5.79 3.43
C GLU A 63 -30.05 -5.60 4.33
N SER A 64 -31.05 -4.88 3.83
CA SER A 64 -32.37 -4.68 4.44
C SER A 64 -33.43 -4.58 3.33
N ALA A 65 -34.72 -4.53 3.66
CA ALA A 65 -35.80 -4.46 2.67
C ALA A 65 -35.64 -3.33 1.62
N GLY A 66 -34.94 -2.24 1.95
CA GLY A 66 -34.75 -1.08 1.07
C GLY A 66 -33.30 -0.81 0.66
N THR A 67 -32.33 -1.63 1.09
CA THR A 67 -30.91 -1.33 0.93
C THR A 67 -30.18 -2.49 0.27
N VAL A 68 -29.48 -2.22 -0.82
CA VAL A 68 -28.58 -3.20 -1.47
C VAL A 68 -27.31 -3.37 -0.64
N ALA A 69 -26.97 -4.61 -0.28
CA ALA A 69 -25.69 -4.90 0.35
C ALA A 69 -24.58 -4.62 -0.67
N SER A 70 -23.70 -3.68 -0.35
CA SER A 70 -22.61 -3.24 -1.24
C SER A 70 -21.27 -3.30 -0.52
N ASN A 71 -20.19 -3.53 -1.28
CA ASN A 71 -18.82 -3.46 -0.80
C ASN A 71 -17.98 -2.53 -1.67
N PRO A 72 -16.88 -1.94 -1.16
CA PRO A 72 -15.92 -1.25 -2.01
C PRO A 72 -15.42 -2.17 -3.12
N ASP A 73 -15.19 -1.64 -4.32
CA ASP A 73 -14.86 -2.38 -5.54
C ASP A 73 -13.43 -2.96 -5.60
N GLY A 74 -12.76 -3.08 -4.45
CA GLY A 74 -11.37 -3.51 -4.31
C GLY A 74 -10.37 -2.38 -4.59
N ASN A 75 -9.08 -2.57 -4.26
CA ASN A 75 -8.07 -1.52 -4.47
C ASN A 75 -7.78 -1.26 -5.96
N GLY A 76 -8.14 -2.18 -6.86
CA GLY A 76 -8.15 -1.96 -8.32
C GLY A 76 -9.21 -0.96 -8.80
N GLY A 77 -10.19 -0.63 -7.95
CA GLY A 77 -11.12 0.50 -8.17
C GLY A 77 -10.43 1.86 -8.26
N LEU A 78 -9.13 1.94 -7.95
CA LEU A 78 -8.26 3.10 -8.14
C LEU A 78 -8.38 3.71 -9.54
N TYR A 79 -8.26 2.89 -10.58
CA TYR A 79 -8.18 3.38 -11.95
C TYR A 79 -9.44 4.11 -12.39
N PRO A 80 -10.65 3.51 -12.30
CA PRO A 80 -11.85 4.21 -12.69
C PRO A 80 -12.18 5.36 -11.72
N ALA A 81 -11.80 5.26 -10.45
CA ALA A 81 -11.98 6.34 -9.49
C ALA A 81 -11.13 7.58 -9.83
N LEU A 82 -9.85 7.40 -10.19
CA LEU A 82 -8.96 8.48 -10.64
C LEU A 82 -9.50 9.21 -11.88
N GLN A 83 -10.10 8.47 -12.82
CA GLN A 83 -10.71 9.03 -14.01
C GLN A 83 -11.99 9.81 -13.67
N ARG A 84 -12.93 9.18 -12.96
CA ARG A 84 -14.24 9.77 -12.64
C ARG A 84 -14.13 10.99 -11.73
N SER A 85 -13.19 11.01 -10.79
CA SER A 85 -12.97 12.14 -9.88
C SER A 85 -12.35 13.36 -10.56
N GLY A 86 -11.82 13.20 -11.78
CA GLY A 86 -11.03 14.22 -12.47
C GLY A 86 -9.60 14.34 -11.96
N CYS A 87 -9.18 13.56 -10.96
CA CYS A 87 -7.81 13.54 -10.45
C CYS A 87 -6.80 13.24 -11.56
N LEU A 88 -7.09 12.28 -12.44
CA LEU A 88 -6.20 11.93 -13.54
C LEU A 88 -5.96 13.11 -14.49
N GLY A 89 -7.03 13.82 -14.88
CA GLY A 89 -6.93 15.02 -15.72
C GLY A 89 -6.19 16.17 -15.04
N ARG A 90 -6.38 16.33 -13.72
CA ARG A 90 -5.65 17.33 -12.91
C ARG A 90 -4.16 17.00 -12.81
N LEU A 91 -3.79 15.74 -12.65
CA LEU A 91 -2.38 15.32 -12.68
C LEU A 91 -1.73 15.62 -14.04
N GLN A 92 -2.45 15.37 -15.14
CA GLN A 92 -1.98 15.70 -16.49
C GLN A 92 -1.77 17.21 -16.67
N SER A 93 -2.70 18.05 -16.19
CA SER A 93 -2.58 19.52 -16.32
C SER A 93 -1.43 20.11 -15.50
N LEU A 94 -1.05 19.46 -14.40
CA LEU A 94 0.14 19.80 -13.62
C LEU A 94 1.45 19.27 -14.21
N GLY A 95 1.39 18.48 -15.30
CA GLY A 95 2.57 17.91 -15.93
C GLY A 95 3.22 16.79 -15.13
N VAL A 96 2.51 16.17 -14.18
CA VAL A 96 2.97 14.99 -13.44
C VAL A 96 3.34 13.90 -14.44
N LYS A 97 4.42 13.16 -14.18
CA LYS A 97 4.92 12.10 -15.07
C LYS A 97 4.70 10.71 -14.54
N SER A 98 4.60 10.56 -13.22
CA SER A 98 4.46 9.27 -12.56
C SER A 98 3.68 9.38 -11.26
N LEU A 99 3.02 8.29 -10.87
CA LEU A 99 2.44 8.11 -9.55
C LEU A 99 3.22 7.04 -8.79
N HIS A 100 3.47 7.30 -7.50
CA HIS A 100 3.81 6.28 -6.53
C HIS A 100 2.54 5.92 -5.74
N VAL A 101 2.06 4.70 -5.90
CA VAL A 101 0.85 4.18 -5.26
C VAL A 101 1.26 3.19 -4.18
N PHE A 102 0.78 3.35 -2.95
CA PHE A 102 1.13 2.48 -1.83
C PHE A 102 -0.07 2.19 -0.92
N SER A 103 0.01 1.12 -0.13
CA SER A 103 -1.00 0.76 0.87
C SER A 103 -0.83 1.55 2.17
N VAL A 104 -1.95 1.92 2.80
CA VAL A 104 -1.98 2.78 4.01
C VAL A 104 -1.44 2.10 5.27
N ASP A 105 -1.40 0.77 5.32
CA ASP A 105 -1.21 -0.02 6.53
C ASP A 105 0.25 -0.35 6.85
N ASN A 106 1.21 0.24 6.15
CA ASN A 106 2.64 -0.01 6.35
C ASN A 106 3.34 1.26 6.88
N PRO A 107 3.62 1.36 8.20
CA PRO A 107 4.30 2.51 8.78
C PRO A 107 5.75 2.70 8.32
N LEU A 108 6.39 1.65 7.77
CA LEU A 108 7.72 1.74 7.15
C LEU A 108 7.68 2.13 5.67
N CYS A 109 6.49 2.36 5.11
CA CYS A 109 6.38 2.84 3.74
C CYS A 109 7.16 4.14 3.58
N ARG A 110 7.81 4.31 2.42
CA ARG A 110 8.55 5.51 2.03
C ARG A 110 7.75 6.27 0.95
N PRO A 111 6.79 7.15 1.31
CA PRO A 111 6.00 7.90 0.33
C PRO A 111 6.91 8.68 -0.61
N ALA A 112 6.59 8.65 -1.91
CA ALA A 112 7.38 9.27 -2.97
C ALA A 112 8.90 8.91 -2.95
N ASP A 113 9.27 7.67 -2.58
CA ASP A 113 10.66 7.23 -2.52
C ASP A 113 11.47 7.56 -3.80
N PRO A 114 12.47 8.46 -3.70
CA PRO A 114 13.26 8.88 -4.84
C PRO A 114 14.12 7.74 -5.43
N CYS A 115 14.55 6.77 -4.62
CA CYS A 115 15.32 5.63 -5.09
C CYS A 115 14.46 4.75 -6.01
N PHE A 116 13.25 4.40 -5.59
CA PHE A 116 12.34 3.59 -6.40
C PHE A 116 11.81 4.31 -7.64
N VAL A 117 11.40 5.57 -7.50
CA VAL A 117 10.95 6.39 -8.62
C VAL A 117 12.09 6.56 -9.62
N GLY A 118 13.28 6.92 -9.16
CA GLY A 118 14.49 7.05 -9.99
C GLY A 118 14.88 5.74 -10.68
N TYR A 119 14.80 4.61 -9.98
CA TYR A 119 15.05 3.28 -10.53
C TYR A 119 14.11 2.93 -11.70
N CYS A 120 12.82 3.24 -11.55
CA CYS A 120 11.81 3.01 -12.60
C CYS A 120 12.05 3.92 -13.81
N LEU A 121 12.32 5.21 -13.56
CA LEU A 121 12.63 6.19 -14.61
C LEU A 121 13.90 5.84 -15.38
N ALA A 122 14.99 5.47 -14.70
CA ALA A 122 16.24 5.05 -15.34
C ALA A 122 16.09 3.80 -16.22
N ARG A 123 15.08 2.96 -15.92
CA ARG A 123 14.72 1.80 -16.74
C ARG A 123 13.72 2.12 -17.83
N ASN A 124 13.23 3.36 -17.96
CA ASN A 124 12.10 3.72 -18.81
C ASN A 124 10.88 2.81 -18.56
N ALA A 125 10.64 2.46 -17.30
CA ALA A 125 9.57 1.56 -16.92
C ALA A 125 8.21 2.28 -17.01
N ASP A 126 7.19 1.59 -17.52
CA ASP A 126 5.82 2.11 -17.58
C ASP A 126 5.01 1.75 -16.33
N CYS A 127 5.39 0.65 -15.68
CA CYS A 127 4.89 0.13 -14.41
C CYS A 127 6.07 -0.38 -13.56
N GLY A 128 5.99 -0.25 -12.24
CA GLY A 128 7.01 -0.74 -11.33
C GLY A 128 6.40 -1.33 -10.06
N ASN A 129 7.12 -2.25 -9.42
CA ASN A 129 6.71 -2.85 -8.17
C ASN A 129 7.89 -2.98 -7.20
N LYS A 130 7.72 -2.50 -5.97
CA LYS A 130 8.60 -2.88 -4.86
C LYS A 130 8.19 -4.23 -4.28
N CYS A 131 9.18 -5.06 -3.98
CA CYS A 131 8.98 -6.29 -3.26
C CYS A 131 9.96 -6.40 -2.10
N VAL A 132 9.59 -7.19 -1.10
CA VAL A 132 10.54 -7.77 -0.16
C VAL A 132 10.60 -9.26 -0.44
N TRP A 133 11.75 -9.87 -0.18
CA TRP A 133 11.80 -11.32 -0.31
C TRP A 133 10.97 -11.98 0.80
N LYS A 134 10.25 -13.04 0.43
CA LYS A 134 9.48 -13.84 1.38
C LYS A 134 10.40 -14.38 2.47
N ALA A 135 9.96 -14.25 3.71
CA ALA A 135 10.67 -14.76 4.88
C ALA A 135 10.57 -16.29 4.98
N SER A 136 9.45 -16.87 4.50
CA SER A 136 9.25 -18.31 4.42
C SER A 136 8.28 -18.69 3.28
N PRO A 137 8.25 -19.97 2.85
CA PRO A 137 7.25 -20.47 1.91
C PRO A 137 5.80 -20.17 2.31
N GLU A 138 5.50 -20.18 3.62
CA GLU A 138 4.17 -20.05 4.23
C GLU A 138 3.69 -18.60 4.37
N GLU A 139 4.55 -17.62 4.16
CA GLU A 139 4.16 -16.21 4.24
C GLU A 139 3.04 -15.89 3.24
N LYS A 140 1.94 -15.32 3.75
CA LYS A 140 0.70 -15.03 3.03
C LYS A 140 0.80 -13.71 2.28
N VAL A 141 1.70 -13.67 1.31
CA VAL A 141 1.91 -12.53 0.41
C VAL A 141 1.86 -13.02 -1.03
N GLY A 142 1.17 -12.26 -1.89
CA GLY A 142 1.21 -12.49 -3.33
C GLY A 142 2.63 -12.28 -3.85
N VAL A 143 3.05 -13.07 -4.84
CA VAL A 143 4.42 -13.01 -5.38
C VAL A 143 4.42 -12.49 -6.80
N VAL A 144 5.37 -11.62 -7.12
CA VAL A 144 5.54 -11.14 -8.49
C VAL A 144 6.21 -12.24 -9.31
N ALA A 145 5.55 -12.67 -10.37
CA ALA A 145 6.02 -13.71 -11.27
C ALA A 145 5.55 -13.44 -12.70
N LYS A 146 5.86 -14.35 -13.64
CA LYS A 146 5.32 -14.32 -14.99
C LYS A 146 4.23 -15.37 -15.16
N LYS A 147 3.02 -14.95 -15.57
CA LYS A 147 1.90 -15.83 -15.95
C LYS A 147 1.68 -15.68 -17.45
N GLY A 148 1.85 -16.75 -18.23
CA GLY A 148 1.77 -16.68 -19.69
C GLY A 148 2.80 -15.73 -20.33
N GLY A 149 3.99 -15.61 -19.72
CA GLY A 149 5.06 -14.71 -20.18
C GLY A 149 4.88 -13.23 -19.82
N ARG A 150 3.73 -12.84 -19.26
CA ARG A 150 3.43 -11.47 -18.81
C ARG A 150 3.67 -11.33 -17.31
N PRO A 151 4.15 -10.17 -16.82
CA PRO A 151 4.30 -9.95 -15.39
C PRO A 151 2.93 -9.94 -14.70
N SER A 152 2.86 -10.52 -13.51
CA SER A 152 1.63 -10.66 -12.72
C SER A 152 1.96 -10.82 -11.25
N VAL A 153 0.98 -10.62 -10.38
CA VAL A 153 1.02 -11.12 -9.00
C VAL A 153 0.28 -12.46 -8.96
N VAL A 154 0.91 -13.47 -8.40
CA VAL A 154 0.30 -14.77 -8.13
C VAL A 154 -0.01 -14.79 -6.64
N GLU A 155 -1.29 -14.84 -6.29
CA GLU A 155 -1.71 -14.89 -4.90
C GLU A 155 -1.22 -16.16 -4.21
N TYR A 156 -0.99 -16.08 -2.90
CA TYR A 156 -0.47 -17.21 -2.12
C TYR A 156 -1.40 -18.44 -2.17
N SER A 157 -2.70 -18.23 -2.40
CA SER A 157 -3.70 -19.29 -2.59
C SER A 157 -3.66 -19.96 -3.96
N GLU A 158 -2.97 -19.36 -4.95
CA GLU A 158 -2.81 -19.92 -6.30
C GLU A 158 -1.54 -20.77 -6.46
N LEU A 159 -0.62 -20.73 -5.48
CA LEU A 159 0.60 -21.54 -5.50
C LEU A 159 0.32 -22.92 -4.88
N ASP A 160 0.75 -23.98 -5.57
CA ASP A 160 0.83 -25.32 -4.99
C ASP A 160 2.05 -25.46 -4.07
N ASP A 161 2.07 -26.50 -3.23
CA ASP A 161 3.14 -26.68 -2.25
C ASP A 161 4.52 -26.94 -2.89
N ALA A 162 4.55 -27.51 -4.09
CA ALA A 162 5.79 -27.70 -4.84
C ALA A 162 6.40 -26.34 -5.23
N ARG A 163 5.60 -25.41 -5.77
CA ARG A 163 6.05 -24.07 -6.15
C ARG A 163 6.36 -23.19 -4.95
N LYS A 164 5.59 -23.29 -3.85
CA LYS A 164 5.87 -22.54 -2.61
C LYS A 164 7.26 -22.85 -2.06
N ASN A 165 7.68 -24.12 -2.13
CA ASN A 165 8.95 -24.59 -1.60
C ASN A 165 10.09 -24.65 -2.64
N GLN A 166 9.81 -24.27 -3.89
CA GLN A 166 10.80 -24.35 -4.96
C GLN A 166 11.94 -23.37 -4.69
N LEU A 167 13.18 -23.88 -4.72
CA LEU A 167 14.39 -23.07 -4.64
C LEU A 167 15.00 -22.83 -6.03
N ASP A 168 15.66 -21.69 -6.20
CA ASP A 168 16.48 -21.38 -7.37
C ASP A 168 17.92 -21.90 -7.22
N GLY A 169 18.75 -21.67 -8.23
CA GLY A 169 20.17 -22.09 -8.22
C GLY A 169 21.03 -21.41 -7.15
N THR A 170 20.52 -20.39 -6.46
CA THR A 170 21.19 -19.70 -5.35
C THR A 170 20.72 -20.21 -3.97
N GLY A 171 19.72 -21.10 -3.94
CA GLY A 171 19.10 -21.59 -2.71
C GLY A 171 18.02 -20.67 -2.14
N ARG A 172 17.61 -19.63 -2.86
CA ARG A 172 16.48 -18.75 -2.50
C ARG A 172 15.17 -19.30 -3.06
N LEU A 173 14.03 -18.91 -2.48
CA LEU A 173 12.71 -19.23 -3.04
C LEU A 173 12.59 -18.72 -4.48
N ALA A 174 12.34 -19.59 -5.45
CA ALA A 174 12.14 -19.22 -6.85
C ALA A 174 10.93 -18.27 -7.03
N PHE A 175 9.93 -18.42 -6.18
CA PHE A 175 8.76 -17.54 -6.06
C PHE A 175 8.84 -16.71 -4.77
N GLY A 176 9.94 -15.97 -4.60
CA GLY A 176 10.23 -15.21 -3.37
C GLY A 176 9.90 -13.72 -3.41
N ALA A 177 9.63 -13.12 -4.56
CA ALA A 177 9.41 -11.67 -4.70
C ALA A 177 8.03 -11.24 -4.16
N GLY A 178 7.88 -11.10 -2.85
CA GLY A 178 6.63 -10.74 -2.17
C GLY A 178 6.19 -9.31 -2.47
N ASN A 179 4.98 -9.16 -3.01
CA ASN A 179 4.35 -7.87 -3.31
C ASN A 179 3.97 -7.14 -2.00
N ILE A 180 4.54 -5.95 -1.79
CA ILE A 180 4.25 -5.10 -0.62
C ILE A 180 3.28 -3.95 -0.93
N CYS A 181 2.52 -4.07 -2.03
CA CYS A 181 1.57 -3.06 -2.52
C CYS A 181 2.18 -1.66 -2.62
N ASN A 182 3.39 -1.57 -3.18
CA ASN A 182 4.08 -0.32 -3.50
C ASN A 182 4.43 -0.33 -4.99
N HIS A 183 3.76 0.54 -5.75
CA HIS A 183 3.74 0.51 -7.19
C HIS A 183 4.10 1.85 -7.81
N PHE A 184 4.82 1.80 -8.91
CA PHE A 184 5.07 2.94 -9.76
C PHE A 184 4.20 2.81 -11.01
N PHE A 185 3.54 3.88 -11.43
CA PHE A 185 2.87 3.94 -12.72
C PHE A 185 3.25 5.22 -13.44
N SER A 186 3.69 5.10 -14.69
CA SER A 186 3.82 6.26 -15.56
C SER A 186 2.43 6.81 -15.92
N MET A 187 2.34 8.13 -16.13
CA MET A 187 1.08 8.75 -16.57
C MET A 187 0.62 8.22 -17.93
N ASP A 188 1.54 7.93 -18.84
CA ASP A 188 1.21 7.38 -20.16
C ASP A 188 0.64 5.96 -20.04
N PHE A 189 1.18 5.12 -19.14
CA PHE A 189 0.62 3.80 -18.86
C PHE A 189 -0.81 3.90 -18.32
N LEU A 190 -1.04 4.76 -17.33
CA LEU A 190 -2.37 4.94 -16.76
C LEU A 190 -3.37 5.42 -17.81
N THR A 191 -3.01 6.47 -18.55
CA THR A 191 -3.95 7.20 -19.43
C THR A 191 -4.20 6.49 -20.76
N ASN A 192 -3.17 5.90 -21.37
CA ASN A 192 -3.25 5.33 -22.72
C ASN A 192 -3.35 3.81 -22.74
N VAL A 193 -2.98 3.12 -21.64
CA VAL A 193 -3.02 1.65 -21.56
C VAL A 193 -4.08 1.18 -20.59
N VAL A 194 -3.99 1.58 -19.32
CA VAL A 194 -4.91 1.08 -18.29
C VAL A 194 -6.33 1.61 -18.51
N VAL A 195 -6.50 2.93 -18.63
CA VAL A 195 -7.83 3.57 -18.73
C VAL A 195 -8.67 3.01 -19.89
N PRO A 196 -8.15 2.91 -21.12
CA PRO A 196 -8.92 2.36 -22.24
C PRO A 196 -9.20 0.86 -22.12
N ASN A 197 -8.41 0.14 -21.32
CA ASN A 197 -8.50 -1.32 -21.14
C ASN A 197 -8.94 -1.72 -19.73
N MET A 198 -9.65 -0.83 -19.00
CA MET A 198 -10.29 -1.14 -17.73
C MET A 198 -11.49 -2.09 -17.94
N ALA A 199 -11.24 -3.27 -18.50
CA ALA A 199 -12.19 -4.35 -18.38
C ALA A 199 -12.24 -4.76 -16.90
N ALA A 200 -13.46 -5.03 -16.43
CA ALA A 200 -13.78 -5.46 -15.08
C ALA A 200 -13.09 -6.79 -14.71
N MET A 201 -11.81 -6.72 -14.28
CA MET A 201 -11.12 -7.83 -13.64
C MET A 201 -11.55 -7.87 -12.19
N PHE A 202 -12.58 -8.66 -11.91
CA PHE A 202 -13.05 -8.89 -10.55
C PHE A 202 -12.67 -10.28 -10.08
N HIS A 203 -12.17 -10.35 -8.85
CA HIS A 203 -11.95 -11.55 -8.09
C HIS A 203 -13.15 -11.81 -7.18
N LEU A 204 -13.49 -13.08 -7.01
CA LEU A 204 -14.62 -13.52 -6.18
C LEU A 204 -14.13 -13.87 -4.77
N ALA A 205 -14.71 -13.22 -3.77
CA ALA A 205 -14.47 -13.54 -2.37
C ALA A 205 -15.76 -14.01 -1.68
N HIS A 206 -15.78 -15.25 -1.20
CA HIS A 206 -16.88 -15.78 -0.40
C HIS A 206 -16.84 -15.19 1.01
N LYS A 207 -17.94 -14.56 1.44
CA LYS A 207 -18.03 -13.87 2.74
C LYS A 207 -19.39 -14.09 3.40
N LYS A 208 -19.42 -13.85 4.71
CA LYS A 208 -20.65 -13.64 5.50
C LYS A 208 -21.11 -12.20 5.25
N ILE A 209 -22.14 -12.03 4.44
CA ILE A 209 -22.67 -10.74 4.01
C ILE A 209 -24.00 -10.51 4.76
N PRO A 210 -24.10 -9.45 5.60
CA PRO A 210 -25.37 -9.08 6.21
C PRO A 210 -26.47 -8.95 5.16
N CYS A 211 -27.62 -9.56 5.42
CA CYS A 211 -28.73 -9.64 4.47
C CYS A 211 -30.07 -9.39 5.14
N ALA A 212 -31.10 -9.07 4.35
CA ALA A 212 -32.47 -8.92 4.84
C ALA A 212 -33.02 -10.29 5.29
N GLY A 213 -33.53 -10.36 6.52
CA GLY A 213 -34.34 -11.46 7.01
C GLY A 213 -35.77 -11.39 6.46
N GLU A 214 -36.60 -12.38 6.81
CA GLU A 214 -38.01 -12.42 6.39
C GLU A 214 -38.83 -11.21 6.86
N ASP A 215 -38.45 -10.61 7.99
CA ASP A 215 -39.07 -9.39 8.53
C ASP A 215 -38.53 -8.09 7.88
N GLY A 216 -37.65 -8.21 6.89
CA GLY A 216 -37.03 -7.10 6.18
C GLY A 216 -35.88 -6.42 6.93
N LYS A 217 -35.53 -6.86 8.15
CA LYS A 217 -34.43 -6.29 8.93
C LYS A 217 -33.11 -6.98 8.61
N THR A 218 -32.00 -6.28 8.87
CA THR A 218 -30.67 -6.83 8.66
C THR A 218 -30.37 -7.94 9.65
N MET A 219 -30.02 -9.11 9.12
CA MET A 219 -29.50 -10.25 9.87
C MET A 219 -28.05 -10.54 9.49
N LYS A 220 -27.28 -11.06 10.46
CA LYS A 220 -25.93 -11.55 10.22
C LYS A 220 -25.99 -13.07 9.98
N PRO A 221 -25.50 -13.58 8.84
CA PRO A 221 -25.55 -15.01 8.55
C PRO A 221 -24.49 -15.78 9.34
N ASP A 222 -24.80 -17.03 9.69
CA ASP A 222 -23.90 -17.91 10.46
C ASP A 222 -22.76 -18.50 9.62
N SER A 223 -22.94 -18.58 8.30
CA SER A 223 -21.99 -19.09 7.32
C SER A 223 -21.86 -18.14 6.13
N ASN A 224 -20.87 -18.39 5.24
CA ASN A 224 -20.73 -17.60 4.03
C ASN A 224 -21.97 -17.77 3.14
N ASN A 225 -22.66 -16.67 2.86
CA ASN A 225 -23.92 -16.64 2.10
C ASN A 225 -23.82 -15.84 0.80
N GLY A 226 -22.66 -15.22 0.52
CA GLY A 226 -22.51 -14.39 -0.67
C GLY A 226 -21.07 -14.23 -1.14
N LEU A 227 -20.96 -13.52 -2.26
CA LEU A 227 -19.79 -13.22 -3.05
C LEU A 227 -19.59 -11.71 -3.06
N LYS A 228 -18.37 -11.27 -2.77
CA LYS A 228 -17.90 -9.91 -3.06
C LYS A 228 -17.07 -9.92 -4.32
N LEU A 229 -17.27 -8.91 -5.16
CA LEU A 229 -16.45 -8.64 -6.33
C LEU A 229 -15.42 -7.57 -5.95
N GLU A 230 -14.14 -7.88 -6.10
CA GLU A 230 -13.03 -6.98 -5.79
C GLU A 230 -12.02 -6.99 -6.94
N ALA A 231 -11.64 -5.81 -7.43
CA ALA A 231 -10.52 -5.66 -8.37
C ALA A 231 -9.22 -5.47 -7.59
N PHE A 232 -8.09 -5.96 -8.11
CA PHE A 232 -6.79 -5.73 -7.50
C PHE A 232 -5.97 -4.69 -8.27
N VAL A 233 -5.30 -3.81 -7.53
CA VAL A 233 -4.48 -2.73 -8.09
C VAL A 233 -3.39 -3.28 -9.01
N PHE A 234 -2.85 -4.46 -8.74
CA PHE A 234 -1.81 -5.09 -9.55
C PHE A 234 -2.33 -5.89 -10.74
N ASP A 235 -3.65 -6.02 -10.95
CA ASP A 235 -4.21 -6.75 -12.09
C ASP A 235 -3.84 -6.13 -13.45
N VAL A 236 -3.36 -4.88 -13.45
CA VAL A 236 -2.89 -4.18 -14.66
C VAL A 236 -1.47 -4.56 -15.06
N PHE A 237 -0.70 -5.26 -14.21
CA PHE A 237 0.69 -5.62 -14.51
C PHE A 237 0.86 -6.34 -15.87
N PRO A 238 -0.02 -7.28 -16.29
CA PRO A 238 0.10 -7.91 -17.60
C PRO A 238 0.03 -6.96 -18.79
N MET A 239 -0.57 -5.77 -18.61
CA MET A 239 -0.67 -4.73 -19.63
C MET A 239 0.63 -3.94 -19.81
N SER A 240 1.54 -3.99 -18.83
CA SER A 240 2.84 -3.33 -18.90
C SER A 240 3.68 -3.91 -20.03
N SER A 241 4.28 -3.00 -20.80
CA SER A 241 5.27 -3.31 -21.82
C SER A 241 6.67 -3.44 -21.23
N LYS A 242 6.95 -2.70 -20.14
CA LYS A 242 8.28 -2.65 -19.51
C LYS A 242 8.17 -2.48 -18.00
N MET A 243 7.84 -3.57 -17.33
CA MET A 243 7.73 -3.57 -15.88
C MET A 243 9.11 -3.62 -15.20
N ALA A 244 9.32 -2.79 -14.19
CA ALA A 244 10.48 -2.85 -13.31
C ALA A 244 10.12 -3.44 -11.94
N ILE A 245 11.02 -4.24 -11.36
CA ILE A 245 10.88 -4.80 -10.01
C ILE A 245 12.09 -4.34 -9.19
N LEU A 246 11.84 -3.84 -7.99
CA LEU A 246 12.88 -3.45 -7.03
C LEU A 246 12.70 -4.24 -5.74
N GLU A 247 13.69 -5.06 -5.41
CA GLU A 247 13.78 -5.70 -4.09
C GLU A 247 14.29 -4.69 -3.06
N THR A 248 13.61 -4.58 -1.93
CA THR A 248 14.01 -3.77 -0.77
C THR A 248 14.18 -4.63 0.47
N LYS A 249 14.80 -4.06 1.51
CA LYS A 249 14.93 -4.72 2.81
C LYS A 249 13.64 -4.59 3.61
N ARG A 250 13.19 -5.70 4.18
CA ARG A 250 11.94 -5.75 4.96
C ARG A 250 11.98 -4.85 6.18
N GLU A 251 13.08 -4.92 6.91
CA GLU A 251 13.33 -4.15 8.13
C GLU A 251 13.40 -2.64 7.89
N GLU A 252 13.56 -2.19 6.64
CA GLU A 252 13.58 -0.77 6.27
C GLU A 252 12.26 -0.29 5.67
N GLU A 253 11.46 -1.16 5.06
CA GLU A 253 10.35 -0.73 4.19
C GLU A 253 9.04 -1.52 4.33
N PHE A 254 8.95 -2.55 5.17
CA PHE A 254 7.73 -3.36 5.26
C PHE A 254 7.40 -3.90 6.67
N ALA A 255 6.45 -3.23 7.32
CA ALA A 255 5.88 -3.60 8.61
C ALA A 255 4.33 -3.44 8.60
N PRO A 256 3.59 -4.30 7.88
CA PRO A 256 2.15 -4.11 7.70
C PRO A 256 1.36 -4.25 9.01
N VAL A 257 0.20 -3.60 9.09
CA VAL A 257 -0.74 -3.70 10.21
C VAL A 257 -2.06 -4.28 9.71
N LYS A 258 -2.22 -5.59 9.86
CA LYS A 258 -3.39 -6.37 9.44
C LYS A 258 -4.17 -6.99 10.60
N ASN A 259 -3.52 -7.18 11.74
CA ASN A 259 -4.03 -7.90 12.90
C ASN A 259 -4.18 -6.97 14.10
N ALA A 260 -5.01 -7.40 15.08
CA ALA A 260 -5.24 -6.65 16.31
C ALA A 260 -3.98 -6.59 17.21
N PRO A 261 -3.88 -5.60 18.12
CA PRO A 261 -2.84 -5.55 19.16
C PRO A 261 -2.70 -6.88 19.91
N GLY A 262 -1.47 -7.21 20.32
CA GLY A 262 -1.11 -8.48 20.96
C GLY A 262 -0.89 -9.66 19.99
N THR A 263 -1.19 -9.50 18.70
CA THR A 263 -0.82 -10.51 17.69
C THR A 263 0.69 -10.47 17.42
N PRO A 264 1.41 -11.61 17.34
CA PRO A 264 2.88 -11.61 17.19
C PRO A 264 3.43 -11.00 15.89
N SER A 265 2.60 -10.91 14.85
CA SER A 265 3.00 -10.41 13.53
C SER A 265 1.88 -9.58 12.90
N ASP A 266 2.29 -8.69 11.99
CA ASP A 266 1.45 -7.77 11.24
C ASP A 266 0.43 -7.01 12.13
N SER A 267 0.87 -6.58 13.31
CA SER A 267 0.07 -5.91 14.34
C SER A 267 0.67 -4.54 14.70
N PRO A 268 -0.09 -3.64 15.37
CA PRO A 268 0.45 -2.37 15.84
C PRO A 268 1.71 -2.52 16.70
N ASP A 269 1.78 -3.57 17.54
CA ASP A 269 2.93 -3.83 18.39
C ASP A 269 4.16 -4.26 17.59
N SER A 270 3.99 -5.17 16.62
CA SER A 270 5.09 -5.59 15.74
C SER A 270 5.59 -4.44 14.86
N ALA A 271 4.68 -3.61 14.32
CA ALA A 271 5.05 -2.48 13.49
C ALA A 271 5.78 -1.41 14.30
N ARG A 272 5.31 -1.07 15.51
CA ARG A 272 6.00 -0.15 16.43
C ARG A 272 7.40 -0.64 16.78
N ALA A 273 7.57 -1.94 17.03
CA ALA A 273 8.88 -2.52 17.30
C ALA A 273 9.84 -2.41 16.09
N MET A 274 9.33 -2.67 14.87
CA MET A 274 10.14 -2.55 13.64
C MET A 274 10.53 -1.10 13.33
N VAL A 275 9.60 -0.13 13.46
CA VAL A 275 9.91 1.31 13.33
C VAL A 275 10.96 1.73 14.35
N SER A 276 10.79 1.31 15.61
CA SER A 276 11.76 1.60 16.67
C SER A 276 13.14 1.02 16.36
N ALA A 277 13.22 -0.24 15.92
CA ALA A 277 14.47 -0.87 15.53
C ALA A 277 15.16 -0.13 14.37
N LEU A 278 14.41 0.33 13.37
CA LEU A 278 14.94 1.11 12.26
C LEU A 278 15.52 2.45 12.75
N CYS A 279 14.76 3.19 13.58
CA CYS A 279 15.22 4.46 14.17
C CYS A 279 16.48 4.29 15.02
N ARG A 280 16.54 3.23 15.84
CA ARG A 280 17.75 2.85 16.60
C ARG A 280 18.94 2.67 15.67
N SER A 281 18.76 1.91 14.59
CA SER A 281 19.82 1.64 13.61
C SER A 281 20.34 2.92 12.96
N TRP A 282 19.45 3.88 12.66
CA TRP A 282 19.84 5.17 12.08
C TRP A 282 20.69 6.00 13.04
N ILE A 283 20.29 6.11 14.31
CA ILE A 283 21.04 6.85 15.34
C ILE A 283 22.44 6.23 15.53
N GLU A 284 22.52 4.91 15.64
CA GLU A 284 23.78 4.19 15.83
C GLU A 284 24.71 4.31 14.62
N GLN A 285 24.18 4.18 13.40
CA GLN A 285 24.94 4.37 12.15
C GLN A 285 25.44 5.82 11.99
N ALA A 286 24.71 6.80 12.51
CA ALA A 286 25.09 8.20 12.53
C ALA A 286 26.07 8.56 13.67
N GLY A 287 26.55 7.57 14.44
CA GLY A 287 27.56 7.74 15.48
C GLY A 287 27.01 8.09 16.87
N GLY A 288 25.70 8.04 17.06
CA GLY A 288 25.05 8.17 18.36
C GLY A 288 25.04 6.86 19.15
N LYS A 289 24.81 6.97 20.45
CA LYS A 289 24.65 5.82 21.35
C LYS A 289 23.31 5.90 22.07
N LEU A 290 22.71 4.74 22.32
CA LEU A 290 21.47 4.62 23.08
C LEU A 290 21.75 3.88 24.39
N GLU A 291 21.28 4.42 25.50
CA GLU A 291 21.47 3.86 26.84
C GLU A 291 20.12 3.61 27.52
N GLY A 292 19.94 2.42 28.09
CA GLY A 292 18.68 2.01 28.75
C GLY A 292 18.15 0.68 28.23
N ASN A 293 16.87 0.42 28.43
CA ASN A 293 16.26 -0.85 28.04
C ASN A 293 16.08 -0.91 26.51
N LYS A 294 16.58 -1.98 25.87
CA LYS A 294 16.47 -2.17 24.42
C LYS A 294 15.02 -2.29 23.93
N ASP A 295 14.10 -2.66 24.82
CA ASP A 295 12.68 -2.79 24.50
C ASP A 295 11.93 -1.45 24.55
N GLU A 296 12.56 -0.38 25.06
CA GLU A 296 11.96 0.96 25.06
C GLU A 296 11.91 1.56 23.66
N ILE A 297 10.98 2.47 23.43
CA ILE A 297 10.73 3.01 22.08
C ILE A 297 11.75 4.08 21.72
N VAL A 298 12.23 4.03 20.48
CA VAL A 298 13.04 5.08 19.87
C VAL A 298 12.35 5.51 18.59
N GLU A 299 12.21 6.81 18.39
CA GLU A 299 11.55 7.37 17.22
C GLU A 299 12.40 8.52 16.67
N VAL A 300 12.50 8.57 15.34
CA VAL A 300 13.09 9.69 14.60
C VAL A 300 12.00 10.24 13.71
N SER A 301 11.66 11.51 13.90
CA SER A 301 10.64 12.18 13.10
C SER A 301 11.02 12.19 11.62
N PRO A 302 10.06 11.91 10.71
CA PRO A 302 10.28 12.03 9.26
C PRO A 302 10.66 13.45 8.80
N LEU A 303 10.41 14.47 9.64
CA LEU A 303 10.85 15.85 9.36
C LEU A 303 12.35 16.07 9.63
N LEU A 304 12.93 15.24 10.50
CA LEU A 304 14.35 15.26 10.81
C LEU A 304 15.15 14.39 9.83
N SER A 305 14.63 13.22 9.49
CA SER A 305 15.30 12.27 8.59
C SER A 305 14.28 11.40 7.85
N TYR A 306 14.39 11.29 6.52
CA TYR A 306 13.47 10.50 5.71
C TYR A 306 13.84 9.00 5.69
N ALA A 307 15.14 8.69 5.59
CA ALA A 307 15.66 7.34 5.49
C ALA A 307 16.97 7.13 6.29
N GLY A 308 17.20 7.95 7.32
CA GLY A 308 18.38 7.88 8.20
C GLY A 308 19.48 8.89 7.86
N GLU A 309 19.35 9.65 6.78
CA GLU A 309 20.28 10.73 6.43
C GLU A 309 20.18 11.94 7.37
N GLY A 310 21.23 12.77 7.41
CA GLY A 310 21.20 14.06 8.13
C GLY A 310 21.27 13.98 9.66
N LEU A 311 21.37 12.78 10.24
CA LEU A 311 21.37 12.61 11.70
C LEU A 311 22.73 12.89 12.37
N ALA A 312 23.84 12.77 11.63
CA ALA A 312 25.19 12.83 12.21
C ALA A 312 25.44 14.12 12.99
N ASP A 313 24.99 15.27 12.49
CA ASP A 313 25.16 16.58 13.13
C ASP A 313 24.44 16.66 14.50
N ARG A 314 23.42 15.82 14.71
CA ARG A 314 22.60 15.81 15.92
C ARG A 314 22.97 14.72 16.90
N VAL A 315 23.46 13.58 16.44
CA VAL A 315 23.65 12.40 17.30
C VAL A 315 25.11 11.95 17.45
N SER A 316 26.01 12.33 16.53
CA SER A 316 27.39 11.83 16.53
C SER A 316 28.12 12.18 17.83
N GLY A 317 28.67 11.15 18.49
CA GLY A 317 29.40 11.30 19.75
C GLY A 317 28.51 11.55 20.98
N GLN A 318 27.20 11.58 20.82
CA GLN A 318 26.25 11.77 21.92
C GLN A 318 25.65 10.43 22.37
N THR A 319 25.21 10.40 23.63
CA THR A 319 24.47 9.27 24.21
C THR A 319 23.09 9.75 24.61
N PHE A 320 22.05 9.02 24.20
CA PHE A 320 20.66 9.33 24.50
C PHE A 320 20.06 8.25 25.40
N PRO A 321 19.39 8.61 26.51
CA PRO A 321 18.61 7.65 27.27
C PRO A 321 17.38 7.23 26.46
N VAL A 322 16.95 5.97 26.59
CA VAL A 322 15.67 5.49 26.03
C VAL A 322 14.57 5.46 27.12
N PRO A 323 13.28 5.65 26.75
CA PRO A 323 12.76 5.93 25.41
C PRO A 323 13.19 7.32 24.89
N CYS A 324 13.35 7.44 23.58
CA CYS A 324 13.86 8.66 22.93
C CYS A 324 13.01 9.01 21.71
N HIS A 325 12.73 10.29 21.52
CA HIS A 325 12.12 10.83 20.31
C HIS A 325 12.96 12.00 19.79
N LEU A 326 13.44 11.91 18.55
CA LEU A 326 14.19 12.98 17.88
C LEU A 326 13.31 13.68 16.83
N GLU A 327 12.92 14.93 17.12
CA GLU A 327 12.18 15.83 16.20
C GLU A 327 13.04 17.01 15.76
#